data_AF-A0A7X0MVU9-F1
#
_entry.id   AF-A0A7X0MVU9-F1
#
_cell.length_a   1.000
_cell.length_b   1.000
_cell.length_c   1.000
_cell.angle_alpha   90.00
_cell.angle_beta   90.00
_cell.angle_gamma   90.00
#
_symmetry.space_group_name_H-M   'P 1'
#
loop_
_entity.id
_entity.type
_entity.pdbx_description
1 polymer ?
#
loop_
_entity_poly.entity_id
_entity_poly.type
_entity_poly.pdbx_seq_one_letter_code
_entity_poly.pdbx_strand_id
1 'polypeptide(L)'
;MSDFDSAPTEMLDLTMASGEVTEEYINHIRKINDVFYDQIKIADQKAAYIFTFMLAFLISSAEGRSVFDWALYAKADIPEALLRAILACASVFSIICAILVVLPRNIPRSTSLFWGTWPHHRPLFELAAANRDVSYLFNEYLDNADILSLISRRKYKCVSFAFRGLVLTVLAYVILLLATQNIR
;
A
#
# COMPACT_ATOMS: atom_id res chain seq x y z
N MET A 1 36.76 37.66 -8.76
CA MET A 1 36.23 37.43 -7.40
C MET A 1 35.11 38.43 -7.22
N SER A 2 33.96 38.09 -7.80
CA SER A 2 32.73 38.87 -7.91
C SER A 2 31.65 37.85 -8.23
N ASP A 3 30.69 37.67 -7.32
CA ASP A 3 29.34 37.11 -7.55
C ASP A 3 28.73 36.81 -6.17
N PHE A 4 28.46 37.86 -5.41
CA PHE A 4 27.57 37.83 -4.27
C PHE A 4 26.91 39.20 -4.16
N ASP A 5 26.05 39.52 -5.12
CA ASP A 5 25.04 40.55 -4.94
C ASP A 5 23.87 40.29 -5.89
N SER A 6 22.65 40.53 -5.40
CA SER A 6 21.35 40.43 -6.06
C SER A 6 20.68 39.03 -6.15
N ALA A 7 20.19 38.56 -5.00
CA ALA A 7 18.87 37.90 -5.01
C ALA A 7 17.85 38.95 -4.55
N PRO A 8 17.02 39.51 -5.45
CA PRO A 8 15.90 40.30 -5.01
C PRO A 8 14.88 39.33 -4.42
N THR A 9 14.72 39.42 -3.09
CA THR A 9 13.54 38.98 -2.37
C THR A 9 12.35 39.79 -2.91
N GLU A 10 11.85 39.42 -4.09
CA GLU A 10 10.57 39.92 -4.61
C GLU A 10 9.48 39.41 -3.68
N MET A 11 9.09 40.30 -2.76
CA MET A 11 7.74 40.54 -2.30
C MET A 11 6.81 39.33 -2.38
N LEU A 12 6.88 38.48 -1.35
CA LEU A 12 5.72 37.77 -0.83
C LEU A 12 4.73 38.80 -0.26
N ASP A 13 4.17 39.64 -1.13
CA ASP A 13 2.98 40.43 -0.83
C ASP A 13 1.78 39.50 -1.01
N LEU A 14 1.71 38.48 -0.15
CA LEU A 14 0.58 37.57 -0.07
C LEU A 14 -0.60 38.33 0.53
N THR A 15 -1.28 39.11 -0.29
CA THR A 15 -2.68 39.46 -0.07
C THR A 15 -3.54 38.21 -0.27
N MET A 16 -3.24 37.13 0.45
CA MET A 16 -3.99 35.88 0.44
C MET A 16 -5.14 35.97 1.44
N ALA A 17 -6.18 36.70 1.05
CA ALA A 17 -7.44 36.74 1.76
C ALA A 17 -8.64 36.94 0.82
N SER A 18 -8.63 36.34 -0.38
CA SER A 18 -9.89 35.96 -1.01
C SER A 18 -10.06 34.45 -0.84
N GLY A 19 -11.19 33.99 -0.32
CA GLY A 19 -11.52 32.57 -0.21
C GLY A 19 -11.78 31.91 -1.56
N GLU A 20 -11.10 32.37 -2.62
CA GLU A 20 -11.27 31.89 -3.99
C GLU A 20 -10.32 30.71 -4.23
N VAL A 21 -10.89 29.63 -4.75
CA VAL A 21 -10.12 28.48 -5.19
C VAL A 21 -9.34 28.88 -6.44
N THR A 22 -8.05 29.15 -6.28
CA THR A 22 -7.15 29.46 -7.41
C THR A 22 -6.78 28.19 -8.19
N GLU A 23 -6.33 28.38 -9.43
CA GLU A 23 -5.87 27.27 -10.28
C GLU A 23 -4.72 26.47 -9.64
N GLU A 24 -3.87 27.12 -8.86
CA GLU A 24 -2.79 26.49 -8.12
C GLU A 24 -3.29 25.46 -7.11
N TYR A 25 -4.35 25.77 -6.36
CA TYR A 25 -4.96 24.83 -5.40
C TYR A 25 -5.55 23.62 -6.10
N ILE A 26 -6.21 23.80 -7.25
CA ILE A 26 -6.79 22.71 -8.04
C ILE A 26 -5.68 21.80 -8.58
N ASN A 27 -4.61 22.38 -9.11
CA ASN A 27 -3.46 21.62 -9.60
C ASN A 27 -2.78 20.85 -8.47
N HIS A 28 -2.66 21.45 -7.28
CA HIS A 28 -2.09 20.79 -6.12
C HIS A 28 -2.94 19.61 -5.64
N ILE A 29 -4.26 19.76 -5.51
CA ILE A 29 -5.12 18.65 -5.07
C ILE A 29 -5.20 17.53 -6.11
N ARG A 30 -5.16 17.85 -7.41
CA ARG A 30 -5.03 16.85 -8.48
C ARG A 30 -3.73 16.05 -8.29
N LYS A 31 -2.61 16.72 -8.04
CA LYS A 31 -1.33 16.06 -7.80
C LYS A 31 -1.37 15.14 -6.58
N ILE A 32 -2.04 15.54 -5.50
CA ILE A 32 -2.24 14.69 -4.31
C ILE A 32 -3.00 13.40 -4.69
N ASN A 33 -4.09 13.54 -5.45
CA ASN A 33 -4.88 12.40 -5.91
C ASN A 33 -4.04 11.42 -6.77
N ASP A 34 -3.26 11.95 -7.71
CA ASP A 34 -2.37 11.15 -8.55
C ASP A 34 -1.34 10.38 -7.71
N VAL A 35 -0.71 11.06 -6.74
CA VAL A 35 0.26 10.44 -5.84
C VAL A 35 -0.37 9.33 -5.01
N PHE A 36 -1.58 9.52 -4.48
CA PHE A 36 -2.26 8.46 -3.72
C PHE A 36 -2.67 7.30 -4.61
N TYR A 37 -3.13 7.55 -5.84
CA TYR A 37 -3.44 6.50 -6.79
C TYR A 37 -2.21 5.64 -7.13
N ASP A 38 -1.06 6.29 -7.36
CA ASP A 38 0.19 5.57 -7.62
C ASP A 38 0.70 4.81 -6.39
N GLN A 39 0.55 5.36 -5.18
CA GLN A 39 0.84 4.65 -3.93
C GLN A 39 0.00 3.37 -3.80
N ILE A 40 -1.28 3.42 -4.16
CA ILE A 40 -2.17 2.26 -4.15
C ILE A 40 -1.69 1.19 -5.14
N LYS A 41 -1.35 1.59 -6.38
CA LYS A 41 -0.79 0.65 -7.38
C LYS A 41 0.50 0.00 -6.90
N ILE A 42 1.42 0.79 -6.35
CA ILE A 42 2.71 0.29 -5.84
C ILE A 42 2.47 -0.67 -4.67
N ALA A 43 1.51 -0.38 -3.78
CA ALA A 43 1.16 -1.28 -2.69
C ALA A 43 0.63 -2.62 -3.21
N ASP A 44 -0.24 -2.61 -4.22
CA ASP A 44 -0.79 -3.83 -4.85
C ASP A 44 0.31 -4.63 -5.55
N GLN A 45 1.20 -3.96 -6.26
CA GLN A 45 2.36 -4.58 -6.91
C GLN A 45 3.30 -5.24 -5.89
N LYS A 46 3.62 -4.55 -4.79
CA LYS A 46 4.45 -5.12 -3.70
C LYS A 46 3.79 -6.35 -3.08
N ALA A 47 2.48 -6.31 -2.85
CA ALA A 47 1.76 -7.45 -2.32
C ALA A 47 1.75 -8.63 -3.29
N ALA A 48 1.56 -8.39 -4.59
CA ALA A 48 1.65 -9.42 -5.62
C ALA A 48 3.04 -10.07 -5.68
N TYR A 49 4.11 -9.29 -5.55
CA TYR A 49 5.48 -9.82 -5.48
C TYR A 49 5.72 -10.69 -4.24
N ILE A 50 5.30 -10.22 -3.05
CA ILE A 50 5.41 -11.00 -1.82
C ILE A 50 4.61 -12.31 -1.95
N PHE A 51 3.37 -12.23 -2.42
CA PHE A 51 2.52 -13.40 -2.62
C PHE A 51 3.17 -14.43 -3.57
N THR A 52 3.64 -13.97 -4.72
CA THR A 52 4.26 -14.83 -5.73
C THR A 52 5.55 -15.47 -5.20
N PHE A 53 6.40 -14.67 -4.55
CA PHE A 53 7.63 -15.17 -3.94
C PHE A 53 7.33 -16.23 -2.87
N MET A 54 6.38 -15.97 -1.98
CA MET A 54 5.97 -16.90 -0.93
C MET A 54 5.43 -18.21 -1.50
N LEU A 55 4.59 -18.14 -2.54
CA LEU A 55 4.07 -19.32 -3.21
C LEU A 55 5.19 -20.13 -3.88
N ALA A 56 6.09 -19.44 -4.59
CA ALA A 56 7.24 -20.08 -5.23
C ALA A 56 8.17 -20.73 -4.20
N PHE A 57 8.44 -20.06 -3.09
CA PHE A 57 9.21 -20.57 -1.96
C PHE A 57 8.59 -21.84 -1.39
N LEU A 58 7.28 -21.82 -1.11
CA LEU A 58 6.56 -22.97 -0.56
C LEU A 58 6.47 -24.14 -1.54
N ILE A 59 6.43 -23.92 -2.85
CA ILE A 59 6.38 -25.01 -3.84
C ILE A 59 7.78 -25.59 -4.08
N SER A 60 8.79 -24.73 -4.17
CA SER A 60 10.13 -25.11 -4.64
C SER A 60 11.02 -25.66 -3.52
N SER A 61 10.86 -25.18 -2.28
CA SER A 61 11.68 -25.63 -1.16
C SER A 61 11.10 -26.90 -0.52
N ALA A 62 11.92 -27.92 -0.32
CA ALA A 62 11.54 -29.12 0.41
C ALA A 62 11.28 -28.78 1.88
N GLU A 63 12.13 -27.96 2.49
CA GLU A 63 12.03 -27.54 3.89
C GLU A 63 10.83 -26.60 4.08
N GLY A 64 10.56 -25.73 3.11
CA GLY A 64 9.36 -24.88 3.07
C GLY A 64 8.04 -25.66 2.97
N ARG A 65 8.03 -26.87 2.40
CA ARG A 65 6.87 -27.78 2.45
C ARG A 65 6.82 -28.60 3.74
N SER A 66 8.00 -28.98 4.22
CA SER A 66 8.17 -29.84 5.40
C SER A 66 7.56 -29.26 6.68
N VAL A 67 7.43 -27.92 6.76
CA VAL A 67 6.79 -27.25 7.90
C VAL A 67 5.28 -27.50 8.00
N PHE A 68 4.65 -28.08 6.97
CA PHE A 68 3.24 -28.50 7.01
C PHE A 68 3.09 -30.01 7.20
N ASP A 69 4.19 -30.76 7.27
CA ASP A 69 4.16 -32.21 7.48
C ASP A 69 4.15 -32.55 8.98
N TRP A 70 3.03 -33.07 9.44
CA TRP A 70 2.83 -33.50 10.83
C TRP A 70 3.82 -34.58 11.28
N ALA A 71 4.28 -35.45 10.37
CA ALA A 71 5.18 -36.55 10.71
C ALA A 71 6.56 -36.06 11.17
N LEU A 72 7.00 -34.90 10.67
CA LEU A 72 8.27 -34.29 11.06
C LEU A 72 8.18 -33.61 12.42
N TYR A 73 7.03 -33.09 12.82
CA TYR A 73 6.82 -32.57 14.18
C TYR A 73 6.90 -33.68 15.24
N ALA A 74 6.39 -34.87 14.93
CA ALA A 74 6.43 -36.01 15.84
C ALA A 74 7.84 -36.59 16.06
N LYS A 75 8.77 -36.34 15.13
CA LYS A 75 10.15 -36.86 15.17
C LYS A 75 11.20 -35.80 15.52
N ALA A 76 10.81 -34.53 15.53
CA ALA A 76 11.73 -33.41 15.71
C ALA A 76 12.10 -33.21 17.18
N ASP A 77 13.34 -32.77 17.40
CA ASP A 77 13.71 -32.16 18.67
C ASP A 77 12.95 -30.84 18.87
N ILE A 78 12.71 -30.48 20.12
CA ILE A 78 11.97 -29.26 20.53
C ILE A 78 12.44 -27.98 19.77
N PRO A 79 13.75 -27.66 19.67
CA PRO A 79 14.19 -26.46 18.93
C PRO A 79 13.87 -26.52 17.44
N GLU A 80 13.96 -27.69 16.81
CA GLU A 80 13.67 -27.85 15.39
C GLU A 80 12.15 -27.76 15.12
N ALA A 81 11.33 -28.36 15.99
CA ALA A 81 9.89 -28.24 15.96
C ALA A 81 9.42 -26.78 16.10
N LEU A 82 10.06 -26.02 17.01
CA LEU A 82 9.77 -24.60 17.19
C LEU A 82 10.12 -23.78 15.95
N LEU A 83 11.30 -23.99 15.35
CA LEU A 83 11.72 -23.29 14.12
C LEU A 83 10.77 -23.58 12.95
N ARG A 84 10.36 -24.84 12.78
CA ARG A 84 9.35 -25.23 11.78
C ARG A 84 8.01 -24.53 12.03
N ALA A 85 7.54 -24.51 13.27
CA ALA A 85 6.29 -23.83 13.64
C ALA A 85 6.35 -22.31 13.38
N ILE A 86 7.46 -21.65 13.73
CA ILE A 86 7.67 -20.23 13.45
C ILE A 86 7.64 -19.97 11.94
N LEU A 87 8.33 -20.81 11.16
CA LEU A 87 8.36 -20.69 9.70
C LEU A 87 6.96 -20.89 9.08
N ALA A 88 6.18 -21.87 9.55
CA ALA A 88 4.79 -22.07 9.13
C ALA A 88 3.90 -20.86 9.47
N CYS A 89 3.94 -20.38 10.71
CA CYS A 89 3.14 -19.24 11.14
C CYS A 89 3.53 -17.94 10.39
N ALA A 90 4.83 -17.67 10.24
CA ALA A 90 5.33 -16.49 9.55
C ALA A 90 4.95 -16.49 8.07
N SER A 91 5.05 -17.65 7.40
CA SER A 91 4.71 -17.79 5.99
C SER A 91 3.22 -17.59 5.73
N VAL A 92 2.37 -18.27 6.50
CA VAL A 92 0.90 -18.12 6.42
C VAL A 92 0.49 -16.68 6.73
N PHE A 93 1.06 -16.08 7.78
CA PHE A 93 0.79 -14.68 8.14
C PHE A 93 1.16 -13.72 7.01
N SER A 94 2.33 -13.90 6.39
CA SER A 94 2.79 -13.07 5.27
C SER A 94 1.85 -13.17 4.07
N ILE A 95 1.43 -14.39 3.71
CA ILE A 95 0.48 -14.63 2.61
C ILE A 95 -0.87 -13.98 2.87
N ILE A 96 -1.44 -14.19 4.07
CA ILE A 96 -2.72 -13.57 4.45
C ILE A 96 -2.63 -12.05 4.38
N CYS A 97 -1.56 -11.46 4.91
CA CYS A 97 -1.34 -10.02 4.83
C CYS A 97 -1.24 -9.52 3.39
N ALA A 98 -0.56 -10.25 2.50
CA ALA A 98 -0.47 -9.92 1.08
C ALA A 98 -1.85 -9.99 0.38
N ILE A 99 -2.65 -11.02 0.66
CA ILE A 99 -4.03 -11.14 0.13
C ILE A 99 -4.89 -9.97 0.62
N LEU A 100 -4.80 -9.60 1.90
CA LEU A 100 -5.54 -8.48 2.46
C LEU A 100 -5.18 -7.14 1.81
N VAL A 101 -3.99 -6.98 1.23
CA VAL A 101 -3.66 -5.76 0.46
C VAL A 101 -4.50 -5.67 -0.81
N VAL A 102 -4.60 -6.78 -1.55
CA VAL A 102 -5.26 -6.86 -2.87
C VAL A 102 -6.78 -6.95 -2.77
N LEU A 103 -7.31 -7.47 -1.65
CA LEU A 103 -8.74 -7.68 -1.47
C LEU A 103 -9.55 -6.39 -1.74
N PRO A 104 -10.63 -6.45 -2.55
CA PRO A 104 -11.47 -5.30 -2.83
C PRO A 104 -12.09 -4.77 -1.55
N ARG A 105 -12.07 -3.44 -1.38
CA ARG A 105 -12.58 -2.77 -0.19
C ARG A 105 -13.85 -2.03 -0.54
N ASN A 106 -14.90 -2.27 0.25
CA ASN A 106 -16.11 -1.47 0.19
C ASN A 106 -15.88 -0.15 0.93
N ILE A 107 -16.11 0.97 0.25
CA ILE A 107 -16.01 2.31 0.82
C ILE A 107 -17.40 2.94 0.72
N PRO A 108 -17.98 3.42 1.84
CA PRO A 108 -19.36 3.90 1.87
C PRO A 108 -19.52 5.30 1.26
N ARG A 109 -18.43 6.02 0.98
CA ARG A 109 -18.43 7.32 0.30
C ARG A 109 -17.73 7.20 -1.05
N SER A 110 -18.27 7.89 -2.05
CA SER A 110 -17.82 7.78 -3.42
C SER A 110 -18.13 9.08 -4.15
N THR A 111 -17.20 9.53 -4.98
CA THR A 111 -17.25 10.79 -5.75
C THR A 111 -17.50 10.50 -7.24
N SER A 112 -17.59 11.52 -8.09
CA SER A 112 -17.62 11.39 -9.55
C SER A 112 -16.38 10.72 -10.13
N LEU A 113 -15.28 10.64 -9.38
CA LEU A 113 -14.05 9.97 -9.80
C LEU A 113 -14.11 8.43 -9.66
N PHE A 114 -15.16 7.89 -9.05
CA PHE A 114 -15.35 6.44 -8.90
C PHE A 114 -16.31 5.87 -9.94
N TRP A 115 -15.86 4.84 -10.66
CA TRP A 115 -16.66 4.16 -11.70
C TRP A 115 -18.01 3.64 -11.18
N GLY A 116 -18.07 3.16 -9.94
CA GLY A 116 -19.27 2.57 -9.35
C GLY A 116 -20.40 3.56 -9.11
N THR A 117 -20.10 4.84 -8.89
CA THR A 117 -21.09 5.90 -8.65
C THR A 117 -21.17 6.92 -9.79
N TRP A 118 -20.41 6.71 -10.87
CA TRP A 118 -20.40 7.55 -12.05
C TRP A 118 -21.80 7.82 -12.64
N PRO A 119 -22.70 6.83 -12.79
CA PRO A 119 -24.04 7.09 -13.33
C PRO A 119 -24.85 8.10 -12.51
N HIS A 120 -24.63 8.18 -11.20
CA HIS A 120 -25.31 9.10 -10.30
C HIS A 120 -24.66 10.49 -10.25
N HIS A 121 -23.33 10.55 -10.37
CA HIS A 121 -22.58 11.80 -10.27
C HIS A 121 -22.41 12.52 -11.61
N ARG A 122 -22.53 11.81 -12.75
CA ARG A 122 -22.39 12.40 -14.08
C ARG A 122 -23.36 13.58 -14.33
N PRO A 123 -24.67 13.47 -14.02
CA PRO A 123 -25.58 14.60 -14.23
C PRO A 123 -25.26 15.80 -13.33
N LEU A 124 -24.80 15.55 -12.09
CA LEU A 124 -24.38 16.59 -11.15
C LEU A 124 -23.12 17.31 -11.65
N PHE A 125 -22.16 16.55 -12.18
CA PHE A 125 -20.96 17.10 -12.82
C PHE A 125 -21.29 17.95 -14.05
N GLU A 126 -22.21 17.50 -14.91
CA GLU A 126 -22.65 18.28 -16.08
C GLU A 126 -23.30 19.62 -15.68
N LEU A 127 -24.12 19.61 -14.63
CA LEU A 127 -24.76 20.82 -14.09
C LEU A 127 -23.73 21.78 -13.46
N ALA A 128 -22.78 21.24 -12.69
CA ALA A 128 -21.68 22.02 -12.12
C ALA A 128 -20.78 22.62 -13.22
N ALA A 129 -20.49 21.86 -14.27
CA ALA A 129 -19.71 22.33 -15.41
C ALA A 129 -20.43 23.46 -16.19
N ALA A 130 -21.74 23.33 -16.40
CA ALA A 130 -22.55 24.39 -17.02
C ALA A 130 -22.52 25.69 -16.20
N ASN A 131 -22.47 25.59 -14.87
CA ASN A 131 -22.43 26.72 -13.95
C ASN A 131 -21.01 27.24 -13.66
N ARG A 132 -19.95 26.62 -14.23
CA ARG A 132 -18.55 26.91 -13.92
C ARG A 132 -18.25 26.84 -12.41
N ASP A 133 -18.86 25.86 -11.73
CA ASP A 133 -18.71 25.69 -10.29
C ASP A 133 -17.35 25.06 -9.94
N VAL A 134 -16.37 25.95 -9.73
CA VAL A 134 -15.00 25.58 -9.35
C VAL A 134 -14.96 24.96 -7.95
N SER A 135 -15.83 25.41 -7.05
CA SER A 135 -15.92 24.92 -5.67
C SER A 135 -16.40 23.47 -5.63
N TYR A 136 -17.39 23.10 -6.46
CA TYR A 136 -17.81 21.70 -6.62
C TYR A 136 -16.64 20.82 -7.04
N LEU A 137 -15.90 21.22 -8.09
CA LEU A 137 -14.78 20.43 -8.59
C LEU A 137 -13.69 20.24 -7.53
N PHE A 138 -13.35 21.30 -6.81
CA PHE A 138 -12.35 21.25 -5.75
C PHE A 138 -12.76 20.34 -4.59
N ASN A 139 -14.01 20.44 -4.14
CA ASN A 139 -14.55 19.57 -3.09
C ASN A 139 -14.54 18.09 -3.51
N GLU A 140 -14.84 17.81 -4.77
CA GLU A 140 -14.82 16.45 -5.31
C GLU A 140 -13.41 15.84 -5.29
N TYR A 141 -12.39 16.64 -5.59
CA TYR A 141 -10.99 16.23 -5.48
C TYR A 141 -10.53 16.08 -4.02
N LEU A 142 -11.00 16.92 -3.11
CA LEU A 142 -10.72 16.81 -1.67
C LEU A 142 -11.33 15.54 -1.09
N ASP A 143 -12.61 15.28 -1.34
CA ASP A 143 -13.30 14.08 -0.87
C ASP A 143 -12.64 12.82 -1.43
N ASN A 144 -12.20 12.85 -2.69
CA ASN A 144 -11.46 11.75 -3.28
C ASN A 144 -10.08 11.55 -2.62
N ALA A 145 -9.37 12.63 -2.31
CA ALA A 145 -8.08 12.56 -1.61
C ALA A 145 -8.23 11.95 -0.21
N ASP A 146 -9.30 12.29 0.52
CA ASP A 146 -9.61 11.70 1.82
C ASP A 146 -9.88 10.20 1.72
N ILE A 147 -10.68 9.78 0.74
CA ILE A 147 -10.94 8.37 0.46
C ILE A 147 -9.65 7.63 0.11
N LEU A 148 -8.85 8.18 -0.81
CA LEU A 148 -7.60 7.55 -1.27
C LEU A 148 -6.57 7.47 -0.14
N SER A 149 -6.43 8.51 0.70
CA SER A 149 -5.55 8.47 1.88
C SER A 149 -5.99 7.39 2.88
N LEU A 150 -7.31 7.24 3.06
CA LEU A 150 -8.06 6.11 3.57
C LEU A 150 -7.42 4.75 3.24
N ILE A 151 -7.50 4.47 1.95
CA ILE A 151 -7.09 3.22 1.34
C ILE A 151 -5.59 3.03 1.47
N SER A 152 -4.80 4.04 1.11
CA SER A 152 -3.33 4.01 1.14
C SER A 152 -2.82 3.66 2.54
N ARG A 153 -3.27 4.36 3.58
CA ARG A 153 -2.82 4.07 4.97
C ARG A 153 -3.10 2.62 5.38
N ARG A 154 -4.26 2.08 5.01
CA ARG A 154 -4.62 0.68 5.33
C ARG A 154 -3.80 -0.31 4.51
N LYS A 155 -3.65 -0.10 3.20
CA LYS A 155 -2.84 -0.96 2.33
C LYS A 155 -1.39 -1.00 2.79
N TYR A 156 -0.78 0.15 3.08
CA TYR A 156 0.62 0.21 3.53
C TYR A 156 0.86 -0.45 4.89
N LYS A 157 -0.13 -0.42 5.80
CA LYS A 157 -0.06 -1.22 7.05
C LYS A 157 0.01 -2.72 6.73
N CYS A 158 -0.88 -3.22 5.87
CA CYS A 158 -0.88 -4.63 5.46
C CYS A 158 0.40 -5.02 4.70
N VAL A 159 0.90 -4.17 3.80
CA VAL A 159 2.19 -4.39 3.10
C VAL A 159 3.34 -4.47 4.12
N SER A 160 3.38 -3.58 5.11
CA SER A 160 4.41 -3.60 6.17
C SER A 160 4.36 -4.89 6.97
N PHE A 161 3.16 -5.38 7.34
CA PHE A 161 3.01 -6.67 8.01
C PHE A 161 3.43 -7.85 7.12
N ALA A 162 3.03 -7.85 5.84
CA ALA A 162 3.42 -8.88 4.89
C ALA A 162 4.95 -8.95 4.74
N PHE A 163 5.61 -7.79 4.63
CA PHE A 163 7.06 -7.69 4.52
C PHE A 163 7.78 -8.13 5.79
N ARG A 164 7.30 -7.74 6.98
CA ARG A 164 7.86 -8.21 8.26
C ARG A 164 7.71 -9.73 8.42
N GLY A 165 6.57 -10.29 8.05
CA GLY A 165 6.35 -11.73 8.02
C GLY A 165 7.26 -12.46 7.03
N LEU A 166 7.49 -11.86 5.86
CA LEU A 166 8.41 -12.37 4.86
C LEU A 166 9.85 -12.40 5.39
N VAL A 167 10.33 -11.31 6.01
CA VAL A 167 11.67 -11.27 6.61
C VAL A 167 11.82 -12.36 7.68
N LEU A 168 10.81 -12.52 8.56
CA LEU A 168 10.82 -13.57 9.57
C LEU A 168 10.83 -14.97 8.94
N THR A 169 10.08 -15.19 7.86
CA THR A 169 10.08 -16.45 7.09
C THR A 169 11.48 -16.75 6.55
N VAL A 170 12.13 -15.78 5.90
CA VAL A 170 13.46 -15.95 5.34
C VAL A 170 14.49 -16.26 6.44
N LEU A 171 14.45 -15.54 7.56
CA LEU A 171 15.37 -15.79 8.68
C LEU A 171 15.15 -17.17 9.30
N ALA A 172 13.90 -17.53 9.60
CA ALA A 172 13.57 -18.84 10.16
C ALA A 172 13.98 -19.97 9.22
N TYR A 173 13.81 -19.79 7.91
CA TYR A 173 14.24 -20.73 6.89
C TYR A 173 15.76 -20.91 6.86
N VAL A 174 16.53 -19.83 6.86
CA VAL A 174 18.00 -19.90 6.88
C VAL A 174 18.50 -20.59 8.15
N ILE A 175 17.93 -20.26 9.30
CA ILE A 175 18.30 -20.91 10.57
C ILE A 175 17.96 -22.40 10.54
N LEU A 176 16.79 -22.76 10.02
CA LEU A 176 16.38 -24.17 9.89
C LEU A 176 17.33 -24.93 8.95
N LEU A 177 17.73 -24.34 7.82
CA LEU A 177 18.73 -24.92 6.92
C LEU A 177 20.08 -25.11 7.60
N LEU A 178 20.57 -24.10 8.32
CA LEU A 178 21.84 -24.22 9.05
C LEU A 178 21.77 -25.31 10.12
N ALA A 179 20.68 -25.39 10.86
CA ALA A 179 20.47 -26.41 11.89
C ALA A 179 20.41 -27.81 11.28
N THR A 180 19.69 -27.99 10.17
CA THR A 180 19.52 -29.30 9.52
C THR A 180 20.75 -29.74 8.72
N GLN A 181 21.51 -28.81 8.14
CA GLN A 181 22.76 -29.12 7.41
C GLN A 181 23.96 -29.36 8.34
N ASN A 182 24.05 -28.68 9.49
CA ASN A 182 25.12 -28.95 10.47
C ASN A 182 24.99 -30.30 11.19
N ILE A 183 23.84 -30.98 11.07
CA ILE A 183 23.58 -32.29 11.69
C ILE A 183 23.91 -33.44 10.72
N ARG A 184 24.34 -33.13 9.49
CA ARG A 184 24.77 -34.12 8.48
C ARG A 184 26.29 -34.16 8.34
#